data_AF-B1ZY42-F1
#
_entry.id   AF-B1ZY42-F1
#
_cell.length_a   1.000
_cell.length_b   1.000
_cell.length_c   1.000
_cell.angle_alpha   90.00
_cell.angle_beta   90.00
_cell.angle_gamma   90.00
#
_symmetry.space_group_name_H-M   'P 1'
#
loop_
_entity.id
_entity.type
_entity.pdbx_description
1 polymer ?
#
loop_
_entity_poly.entity_id
_entity_poly.type
_entity_poly.pdbx_seq_one_letter_code
_entity_poly.pdbx_strand_id
1 'polypeptide(L)'
;MLQIANDHLRVDLLDPVVDRERLGHRYCAGGYIWQVHDPRSGPLLAGPEWPKPAPGAFNGQGLPESFRHRRRSGEPLTWSGNRGVALGAGELALLVDSSVSLAQPCEWQVALAPAHAVFSTRQQAVGIHYRLERTVQLVARTLLSTTRVTNHGTSAFPVEWFAHPFFALTAGQISAEVPAGSVLVKNPAFALASRTLTQLRVFRDEKDGHLDTLRLPADQPLVVRLNHPKLSGIDFRTSFAPSECLIWGNSNTFSIEPYHAFELGPGAAREWSVGYDFGVPLT
;
A
#
# COMPACT_ATOMS: atom_id res chain seq x y z
N MET A 1 -10.34 -1.14 -15.47
CA MET A 1 -9.97 -2.11 -14.41
C MET A 1 -9.70 -3.47 -15.02
N LEU A 2 -8.70 -4.17 -14.47
CA LEU A 2 -8.36 -5.56 -14.75
C LEU A 2 -8.91 -6.46 -13.63
N GLN A 3 -9.02 -7.76 -13.89
CA GLN A 3 -9.53 -8.71 -12.91
C GLN A 3 -8.71 -9.99 -12.89
N ILE A 4 -8.43 -10.47 -11.69
CA ILE A 4 -7.98 -11.85 -11.42
C ILE A 4 -8.97 -12.50 -10.45
N ALA A 5 -9.16 -13.81 -10.57
CA ALA A 5 -10.09 -14.56 -9.74
C ALA A 5 -9.70 -16.04 -9.62
N ASN A 6 -10.26 -16.66 -8.58
CA ASN A 6 -10.35 -18.11 -8.43
C ASN A 6 -11.69 -18.46 -7.77
N ASP A 7 -11.85 -19.71 -7.33
CA ASP A 7 -13.11 -20.19 -6.73
C ASP A 7 -13.49 -19.49 -5.42
N HIS A 8 -12.57 -18.75 -4.80
CA HIS A 8 -12.78 -18.15 -3.49
C HIS A 8 -12.91 -16.63 -3.52
N LEU A 9 -12.16 -15.94 -4.37
CA LEU A 9 -12.08 -14.48 -4.38
C LEU A 9 -11.97 -13.95 -5.81
N ARG A 10 -12.48 -12.73 -6.02
CA ARG A 10 -12.19 -11.89 -7.18
C ARG A 10 -11.44 -10.64 -6.72
N VAL A 11 -10.41 -10.26 -7.45
CA VAL A 11 -9.64 -9.04 -7.21
C VAL A 11 -9.79 -8.11 -8.39
N ASP A 12 -10.24 -6.89 -8.11
CA ASP A 12 -10.27 -5.80 -9.09
C ASP A 12 -8.95 -5.02 -8.96
N LEU A 13 -8.22 -4.88 -10.06
CA LEU A 13 -6.96 -4.14 -10.16
C LEU A 13 -7.18 -2.90 -11.04
N LEU A 14 -6.57 -1.77 -10.70
CA LEU A 14 -6.56 -0.64 -11.63
C LEU A 14 -5.65 -0.98 -12.81
N ASP A 15 -6.14 -0.72 -14.01
CA ASP A 15 -5.37 -0.74 -15.24
C ASP A 15 -4.52 0.54 -15.30
N PRO A 16 -3.18 0.46 -15.30
CA PRO A 16 -2.31 1.64 -15.33
C PRO A 16 -2.41 2.48 -16.61
N VAL A 17 -3.06 1.96 -17.66
CA VAL A 17 -3.31 2.66 -18.92
C VAL A 17 -4.73 3.21 -18.96
N VAL A 18 -5.73 2.39 -18.65
CA VAL A 18 -7.16 2.77 -18.79
C VAL A 18 -7.67 3.58 -17.60
N ASP A 19 -7.24 3.26 -16.37
CA ASP A 19 -7.77 3.87 -15.14
C ASP A 19 -6.91 5.06 -14.64
N ARG A 20 -6.17 5.73 -15.53
CA ARG A 20 -5.20 6.80 -15.19
C ARG A 20 -5.76 7.91 -14.32
N GLU A 21 -7.04 8.28 -14.50
CA GLU A 21 -7.68 9.33 -13.70
C GLU A 21 -7.78 8.97 -12.21
N ARG A 22 -7.71 7.68 -11.88
CA ARG A 22 -7.69 7.16 -10.50
C ARG A 22 -6.26 7.02 -9.95
N LEU A 23 -5.25 7.18 -10.80
CA LEU A 23 -3.83 6.93 -10.54
C LEU A 23 -3.08 8.26 -10.55
N GLY A 24 -3.18 8.99 -9.43
CA GLY A 24 -2.38 10.20 -9.20
C GLY A 24 -0.89 9.90 -9.04
N HIS A 25 -0.11 10.86 -8.54
CA HIS A 25 1.34 10.67 -8.35
C HIS A 25 1.75 9.92 -7.07
N ARG A 26 0.81 9.69 -6.15
CA ARG A 26 1.10 9.16 -4.80
C ARG A 26 1.38 7.65 -4.80
N TYR A 27 0.59 6.89 -5.54
CA TYR A 27 0.59 5.43 -5.48
C TYR A 27 1.25 4.83 -6.71
N CYS A 28 1.87 3.66 -6.56
CA CYS A 28 2.38 2.88 -7.68
C CYS A 28 1.20 2.46 -8.57
N ALA A 29 1.26 2.79 -9.86
CA ALA A 29 0.16 2.57 -10.78
C ALA A 29 -0.02 1.09 -11.14
N GLY A 30 1.05 0.40 -11.52
CA GLY A 30 1.02 -1.03 -11.79
C GLY A 30 0.80 -1.83 -10.51
N GLY A 31 -0.08 -2.82 -10.54
CA GLY A 31 -0.40 -3.67 -9.38
C GLY A 31 -1.25 -2.99 -8.29
N TYR A 32 -1.92 -1.88 -8.60
CA TYR A 32 -2.83 -1.24 -7.65
C TYR A 32 -4.07 -2.12 -7.43
N ILE A 33 -4.23 -2.65 -6.22
CA ILE A 33 -5.38 -3.48 -5.83
C ILE A 33 -6.52 -2.57 -5.39
N TRP A 34 -7.59 -2.49 -6.19
CA TRP A 34 -8.71 -1.58 -5.96
C TRP A 34 -9.74 -2.14 -4.98
N GLN A 35 -10.04 -3.44 -5.09
CA GLN A 35 -11.02 -4.11 -4.25
C GLN A 35 -10.81 -5.63 -4.30
N VAL A 36 -11.17 -6.31 -3.21
CA VAL A 36 -11.25 -7.78 -3.15
C VAL A 36 -12.68 -8.15 -2.80
N HIS A 37 -13.24 -9.11 -3.53
CA HIS A 37 -14.61 -9.57 -3.37
C HIS A 37 -14.65 -11.02 -2.97
N ASP A 38 -15.44 -11.32 -1.94
CA ASP A 38 -15.90 -12.66 -1.64
C ASP A 38 -17.24 -12.91 -2.34
N PRO A 39 -17.46 -14.06 -3.00
CA PRO A 39 -18.72 -14.38 -3.66
C PRO A 39 -19.95 -14.31 -2.75
N ARG A 40 -19.79 -14.54 -1.43
CA ARG A 40 -20.87 -14.51 -0.43
C ARG A 40 -20.94 -13.16 0.29
N SER A 41 -19.80 -12.56 0.61
CA SER A 41 -19.74 -11.34 1.43
C SER A 41 -19.64 -10.03 0.64
N GLY A 42 -19.40 -10.08 -0.67
CA GLY A 42 -19.16 -8.91 -1.52
C GLY A 42 -17.82 -8.24 -1.22
N PRO A 43 -17.70 -6.89 -1.30
CA PRO A 43 -16.43 -6.19 -1.11
C PRO A 43 -15.90 -6.36 0.32
N LEU A 44 -14.59 -6.55 0.43
CA LEU A 44 -13.86 -6.85 1.66
C LEU A 44 -12.91 -5.73 2.10
N LEU A 45 -12.70 -4.72 1.27
CA LEU A 45 -11.83 -3.59 1.55
C LEU A 45 -12.61 -2.28 1.52
N ALA A 46 -12.01 -1.26 2.11
CA ALA A 46 -12.57 0.09 2.17
C ALA A 46 -11.59 1.10 1.54
N GLY A 47 -11.78 2.37 1.87
CA GLY A 47 -10.93 3.49 1.52
C GLY A 47 -11.29 4.68 2.40
N PRO A 48 -10.46 5.74 2.45
CA PRO A 48 -10.71 6.90 3.28
C PRO A 48 -12.07 7.56 3.04
N GLU A 49 -12.58 7.47 1.82
CA GLU A 49 -13.86 8.05 1.40
C GLU A 49 -14.94 7.00 1.14
N TRP A 50 -14.75 5.75 1.59
CA TRP A 50 -15.73 4.68 1.37
C TRP A 50 -17.12 5.06 1.95
N PRO A 51 -18.25 4.76 1.26
CA PRO A 51 -18.38 4.01 0.01
C PRO A 51 -18.49 4.90 -1.25
N LYS A 52 -17.88 6.10 -1.26
CA LYS A 52 -17.93 6.97 -2.46
C LYS A 52 -17.49 6.18 -3.70
N PRO A 53 -18.26 6.23 -4.81
CA PRO A 53 -18.00 5.39 -5.99
C PRO A 53 -16.74 5.81 -6.77
N ALA A 54 -16.30 7.06 -6.61
CA ALA A 54 -15.12 7.63 -7.23
C ALA A 54 -14.34 8.47 -6.20
N PRO A 55 -13.62 7.83 -5.26
CA PRO A 55 -12.78 8.55 -4.31
C PRO A 55 -11.63 9.24 -5.05
N GLY A 56 -11.14 10.34 -4.49
CA GLY A 56 -10.02 11.07 -5.05
C GLY A 56 -8.76 10.20 -5.08
N ALA A 57 -7.97 10.31 -6.15
CA ALA A 57 -6.76 9.50 -6.35
C ALA A 57 -5.75 9.61 -5.18
N PHE A 58 -5.71 10.76 -4.50
CA PHE A 58 -4.87 10.95 -3.31
C PHE A 58 -5.31 10.12 -2.11
N ASN A 59 -6.62 9.99 -1.90
CA ASN A 59 -7.20 9.21 -0.81
C ASN A 59 -7.13 7.72 -1.14
N GLY A 60 -7.45 7.33 -2.37
CA GLY A 60 -7.35 5.95 -2.85
C GLY A 60 -8.42 5.02 -2.26
N GLN A 61 -8.27 3.73 -2.56
CA GLN A 61 -9.13 2.64 -2.08
C GLN A 61 -8.36 1.31 -2.14
N GLY A 62 -8.73 0.32 -1.32
CA GLY A 62 -8.21 -1.03 -1.44
C GLY A 62 -6.83 -1.20 -0.80
N LEU A 63 -5.87 -1.77 -1.52
CA LEU A 63 -4.51 -2.06 -1.04
C LEU A 63 -3.46 -1.36 -1.92
N PRO A 64 -3.43 -0.02 -1.97
CA PRO A 64 -2.38 0.69 -2.68
C PRO A 64 -1.02 0.49 -2.02
N GLU A 65 0.01 0.61 -2.84
CA GLU A 65 1.41 0.66 -2.43
C GLU A 65 2.04 1.95 -2.97
N SER A 66 3.06 2.46 -2.30
CA SER A 66 3.66 3.73 -2.65
C SER A 66 5.17 3.69 -2.47
N PHE A 67 5.86 4.42 -3.34
CA PHE A 67 7.26 4.77 -3.21
C PHE A 67 7.36 6.25 -2.85
N ARG A 68 7.95 6.55 -1.70
CA ARG A 68 8.25 7.92 -1.30
C ARG A 68 9.29 8.50 -2.25
N HIS A 69 8.98 9.69 -2.76
CA HIS A 69 9.97 10.53 -3.44
C HIS A 69 10.63 11.53 -2.49
N ARG A 70 10.09 11.69 -1.28
CA ARG A 70 10.63 12.48 -0.16
C ARG A 70 10.37 11.73 1.13
N ARG A 71 11.31 11.76 2.07
CA ARG A 71 11.09 11.27 3.43
C ARG A 71 9.97 12.06 4.10
N ARG A 72 9.40 11.52 5.17
CA ARG A 72 8.47 12.26 6.04
C ARG A 72 9.07 13.53 6.64
N SER A 73 10.38 13.57 6.86
CA SER A 73 11.12 14.77 7.29
C SER A 73 11.22 15.86 6.20
N GLY A 74 10.82 15.57 4.97
CA GLY A 74 10.91 16.48 3.81
C GLY A 74 12.16 16.29 2.96
N GLU A 75 13.14 15.51 3.45
CA GLU A 75 14.38 15.22 2.72
C GLU A 75 14.06 14.60 1.34
N PRO A 76 14.63 15.14 0.24
CA PRO A 76 14.47 14.58 -1.09
C PRO A 76 15.15 13.20 -1.19
N LEU A 77 14.42 12.21 -1.72
CA LEU A 77 14.97 10.88 -2.02
C LEU A 77 15.33 10.77 -3.50
N THR A 78 14.41 11.17 -4.37
CA THR A 78 14.47 10.95 -5.82
C THR A 78 14.24 12.25 -6.61
N TRP A 79 14.71 13.38 -6.07
CA TRP A 79 14.58 14.71 -6.68
C TRP A 79 15.93 15.29 -7.09
N SER A 80 15.93 16.01 -8.21
CA SER A 80 17.02 16.88 -8.64
C SER A 80 16.42 18.22 -9.08
N GLY A 81 16.58 19.25 -8.27
CA GLY A 81 15.95 20.56 -8.49
C GLY A 81 14.42 20.44 -8.45
N ASN A 82 13.76 20.92 -9.52
CA ASN A 82 12.29 20.93 -9.66
C ASN A 82 11.73 19.67 -10.34
N ARG A 83 12.55 18.64 -10.57
CA ARG A 83 12.15 17.36 -11.18
C ARG A 83 12.44 16.21 -10.23
N GLY A 84 11.62 15.18 -10.27
CA GLY A 84 11.81 14.00 -9.44
C GLY A 84 11.16 12.75 -10.02
N VAL A 85 11.21 11.64 -9.29
CA VAL A 85 10.58 10.38 -9.70
C VAL A 85 9.82 9.76 -8.53
N ALA A 86 8.54 9.45 -8.73
CA ALA A 86 7.84 8.50 -7.88
C ALA A 86 7.86 7.15 -8.59
N LEU A 87 8.63 6.19 -8.05
CA LEU A 87 8.79 4.88 -8.69
C LEU A 87 7.42 4.24 -8.93
N GLY A 88 7.18 3.81 -10.17
CA GLY A 88 5.93 3.19 -10.61
C GLY A 88 4.75 4.14 -10.84
N ALA A 89 4.84 5.41 -10.44
CA ALA A 89 3.88 6.44 -10.84
C ALA A 89 4.39 7.19 -12.08
N GLY A 90 5.63 7.68 -12.03
CA GLY A 90 6.25 8.42 -13.13
C GLY A 90 7.14 9.57 -12.69
N GLU A 91 7.50 10.41 -13.66
CA GLU A 91 8.29 11.60 -13.45
C GLU A 91 7.44 12.70 -12.84
N LEU A 92 8.01 13.41 -11.88
CA LEU A 92 7.38 14.46 -11.11
C LEU A 92 7.93 15.82 -11.51
N ALA A 93 7.07 16.83 -11.46
CA ALA A 93 7.46 18.23 -11.50
C ALA A 93 6.99 18.95 -10.23
N LEU A 94 7.84 19.84 -9.71
CA LEU A 94 7.45 20.80 -8.69
C LEU A 94 6.88 22.05 -9.38
N LEU A 95 5.65 22.41 -9.05
CA LEU A 95 4.99 23.59 -9.57
C LEU A 95 5.41 24.85 -8.79
N VAL A 96 5.03 26.02 -9.29
CA VAL A 96 5.37 27.33 -8.70
C VAL A 96 4.83 27.48 -7.28
N ASP A 97 3.68 26.88 -6.99
CA ASP A 97 3.05 26.87 -5.65
C ASP A 97 3.61 25.77 -4.73
N SER A 98 4.73 25.13 -5.11
CA SER A 98 5.35 23.99 -4.43
C SER A 98 4.50 22.71 -4.40
N SER A 99 3.39 22.66 -5.13
CA SER A 99 2.66 21.41 -5.32
C SER A 99 3.40 20.47 -6.28
N VAL A 100 3.16 19.17 -6.14
CA VAL A 100 3.78 18.14 -6.97
C VAL A 100 2.76 17.67 -8.01
N SER A 101 3.18 17.66 -9.28
CA SER A 101 2.40 17.10 -10.38
C SER A 101 3.12 15.93 -11.05
N LEU A 102 2.34 15.07 -11.70
CA LEU A 102 2.87 14.00 -12.54
C LEU A 102 3.17 14.60 -13.92
N ALA A 103 4.46 14.77 -14.24
CA ALA A 103 4.91 15.33 -15.51
C ALA A 103 4.82 14.31 -16.65
N GLN A 104 5.25 13.07 -16.37
CA GLN A 104 5.17 11.96 -17.32
C GLN A 104 4.86 10.66 -16.56
N PRO A 105 3.70 10.02 -16.80
CA PRO A 105 3.38 8.74 -16.16
C PRO A 105 4.33 7.63 -16.64
N CYS A 106 4.54 6.62 -15.79
CA CYS A 106 5.19 5.38 -16.20
C CYS A 106 4.38 4.70 -17.32
N GLU A 107 5.08 4.16 -18.31
CA GLU A 107 4.50 3.23 -19.27
C GLU A 107 4.56 1.82 -18.70
N TRP A 108 3.41 1.16 -18.60
CA TRP A 108 3.27 -0.16 -17.98
C TRP A 108 2.91 -1.21 -19.02
N GLN A 109 3.59 -2.35 -18.95
CA GLN A 109 3.22 -3.58 -19.62
C GLN A 109 2.53 -4.50 -18.62
N VAL A 110 1.43 -5.13 -19.05
CA VAL A 110 0.64 -6.01 -18.20
C VAL A 110 0.51 -7.37 -18.85
N ALA A 111 0.96 -8.41 -18.14
CA ALA A 111 0.67 -9.80 -18.47
C ALA A 111 -0.39 -10.31 -17.49
N LEU A 112 -1.61 -10.54 -17.99
CA LEU A 112 -2.74 -11.00 -17.21
C LEU A 112 -2.98 -12.49 -17.42
N ALA A 113 -3.25 -13.19 -16.33
CA ALA A 113 -3.70 -14.58 -16.30
C ALA A 113 -4.87 -14.72 -15.30
N PRO A 114 -5.60 -15.86 -15.27
CA PRO A 114 -6.82 -15.97 -14.49
C PRO A 114 -6.67 -15.60 -13.01
N ALA A 115 -5.59 -16.05 -12.36
CA ALA A 115 -5.36 -15.85 -10.92
C ALA A 115 -4.07 -15.06 -10.61
N HIS A 116 -3.45 -14.44 -11.61
CA HIS A 116 -2.28 -13.60 -11.39
C HIS A 116 -2.12 -12.52 -12.46
N ALA A 117 -1.49 -11.41 -12.11
CA ALA A 117 -1.14 -10.34 -13.03
C ALA A 117 0.29 -9.86 -12.75
N VAL A 118 1.08 -9.71 -13.80
CA VAL A 118 2.44 -9.15 -13.74
C VAL A 118 2.44 -7.80 -14.43
N PHE A 119 2.87 -6.78 -13.71
CA PHE A 119 3.02 -5.41 -14.17
C PHE A 119 4.50 -5.09 -14.25
N SER A 120 4.96 -4.56 -15.38
CA SER A 120 6.35 -4.14 -15.53
C SER A 120 6.49 -2.78 -16.17
N THR A 121 7.45 -2.01 -15.70
CA THR A 121 7.80 -0.69 -16.26
C THR A 121 9.31 -0.48 -16.20
N ARG A 122 9.82 0.36 -17.09
CA ARG A 122 11.17 0.90 -17.06
C ARG A 122 11.06 2.41 -17.13
N GLN A 123 11.85 3.10 -16.33
CA GLN A 123 11.88 4.55 -16.36
C GLN A 123 13.30 5.06 -16.15
N GLN A 124 13.62 6.14 -16.87
CA GLN A 124 14.85 6.89 -16.71
C GLN A 124 14.49 8.38 -16.60
N ALA A 125 14.79 8.99 -15.45
CA ALA A 125 14.61 10.42 -15.22
C ALA A 125 15.51 10.89 -14.06
N VAL A 126 15.95 12.15 -14.10
CA VAL A 126 16.78 12.80 -13.05
C VAL A 126 17.95 11.96 -12.53
N GLY A 127 18.63 11.22 -13.42
CA GLY A 127 19.77 10.37 -13.06
C GLY A 127 19.40 9.01 -12.44
N ILE A 128 18.12 8.71 -12.26
CA ILE A 128 17.62 7.41 -11.81
C ILE A 128 17.16 6.63 -13.03
N HIS A 129 17.66 5.40 -13.18
CA HIS A 129 17.20 4.45 -14.19
C HIS A 129 16.89 3.12 -13.51
N TYR A 130 15.65 2.64 -13.64
CA TYR A 130 15.22 1.42 -12.97
C TYR A 130 14.26 0.61 -13.83
N ARG A 131 14.18 -0.69 -13.51
CA ARG A 131 13.06 -1.57 -13.87
C ARG A 131 12.29 -1.88 -12.60
N LEU A 132 10.97 -1.74 -12.65
CA LEU A 132 10.06 -2.13 -11.59
C LEU A 132 9.13 -3.22 -12.12
N GLU A 133 8.99 -4.28 -11.36
CA GLU A 133 8.05 -5.36 -11.60
C GLU A 133 7.18 -5.56 -10.35
N ARG A 134 5.88 -5.68 -10.55
CA ARG A 134 4.92 -6.02 -9.49
C ARG A 134 4.07 -7.20 -9.93
N THR A 135 3.99 -8.22 -9.09
CA THR A 135 3.15 -9.39 -9.32
C THR A 135 2.07 -9.43 -8.27
N VAL A 136 0.81 -9.48 -8.71
CA VAL A 136 -0.35 -9.72 -7.85
C VAL A 136 -0.87 -11.12 -8.14
N GLN A 137 -0.85 -12.00 -7.16
CA GLN A 137 -1.23 -13.39 -7.30
C GLN A 137 -2.27 -13.79 -6.26
N LEU A 138 -3.27 -14.53 -6.69
CA LEU A 138 -4.33 -15.05 -5.86
C LEU A 138 -4.24 -16.57 -5.77
N VAL A 139 -4.05 -17.11 -4.56
CA VAL A 139 -4.00 -18.55 -4.28
C VAL A 139 -4.99 -18.85 -3.16
N ALA A 140 -6.03 -19.63 -3.45
CA ALA A 140 -7.17 -19.79 -2.54
C ALA A 140 -7.67 -18.43 -2.03
N ARG A 141 -7.64 -18.19 -0.72
CA ARG A 141 -8.03 -16.92 -0.09
C ARG A 141 -6.85 -15.97 0.21
N THR A 142 -5.68 -16.28 -0.30
CA THR A 142 -4.46 -15.49 -0.12
C THR A 142 -4.19 -14.62 -1.33
N LEU A 143 -4.09 -13.31 -1.12
CA LEU A 143 -3.58 -12.37 -2.10
C LEU A 143 -2.14 -12.02 -1.76
N LEU A 144 -1.22 -12.31 -2.67
CA LEU A 144 0.20 -11.97 -2.55
C LEU A 144 0.55 -10.86 -3.54
N SER A 145 1.13 -9.77 -3.04
CA SER A 145 1.72 -8.71 -3.85
C SER A 145 3.23 -8.73 -3.67
N THR A 146 3.96 -9.02 -4.74
CA THR A 146 5.42 -9.05 -4.77
C THR A 146 5.94 -7.91 -5.63
N THR A 147 6.90 -7.17 -5.11
CA THR A 147 7.52 -6.03 -5.79
C THR A 147 9.02 -6.28 -5.94
N ARG A 148 9.54 -6.03 -7.14
CA ARG A 148 10.97 -6.12 -7.46
C ARG A 148 11.43 -4.85 -8.16
N VAL A 149 12.48 -4.21 -7.63
CA VAL A 149 13.14 -3.06 -8.27
C VAL A 149 14.57 -3.46 -8.63
N THR A 150 14.98 -3.15 -9.86
CA THR A 150 16.36 -3.31 -10.34
C THR A 150 16.90 -1.95 -10.77
N ASN A 151 18.06 -1.57 -10.25
CA ASN A 151 18.76 -0.34 -10.63
C ASN A 151 19.55 -0.59 -11.94
N HIS A 152 19.16 0.11 -13.00
CA HIS A 152 19.84 0.09 -14.30
C HIS A 152 20.66 1.37 -14.55
N GLY A 153 20.75 2.26 -13.56
CA GLY A 153 21.58 3.45 -13.58
C GLY A 153 23.01 3.16 -13.13
N THR A 154 23.82 4.22 -13.13
CA THR A 154 25.23 4.19 -12.74
C THR A 154 25.47 4.60 -11.29
N SER A 155 24.44 5.11 -10.60
CA SER A 155 24.51 5.59 -9.22
C SER A 155 23.54 4.83 -8.32
N ALA A 156 23.91 4.69 -7.05
CA ALA A 156 22.97 4.22 -6.04
C ALA A 156 21.86 5.26 -5.83
N PHE A 157 20.67 4.82 -5.42
CA PHE A 157 19.61 5.72 -4.98
C PHE A 157 18.83 5.11 -3.81
N PRO A 158 18.29 5.94 -2.91
CA PRO A 158 17.49 5.46 -1.81
C PRO A 158 16.09 5.04 -2.29
N VAL A 159 15.60 3.93 -1.76
CA VAL A 159 14.22 3.45 -1.93
C VAL A 159 13.55 3.47 -0.58
N GLU A 160 12.37 4.09 -0.52
CA GLU A 160 11.48 4.03 0.64
C GLU A 160 10.08 3.69 0.14
N TRP A 161 9.69 2.43 0.31
CA TRP A 161 8.40 1.89 -0.13
C TRP A 161 7.52 1.59 1.10
N PHE A 162 6.19 1.64 0.95
CA PHE A 162 5.27 1.15 1.96
C PHE A 162 3.99 0.59 1.34
N ALA A 163 3.43 -0.42 1.98
CA ALA A 163 2.04 -0.81 1.76
C ALA A 163 1.12 0.16 2.51
N HIS A 164 0.02 0.55 1.88
CA HIS A 164 -0.95 1.50 2.45
C HIS A 164 -2.39 0.93 2.42
N PRO A 165 -2.60 -0.24 3.05
CA PRO A 165 -3.85 -0.98 2.94
C PRO A 165 -5.01 -0.28 3.67
N PHE A 166 -6.20 -0.33 3.10
CA PHE A 166 -7.42 0.22 3.69
C PHE A 166 -8.37 -0.90 4.12
N PHE A 167 -8.24 -1.32 5.37
CA PHE A 167 -9.06 -2.36 5.98
C PHE A 167 -10.43 -1.81 6.40
N ALA A 168 -11.47 -2.63 6.24
CA ALA A 168 -12.83 -2.31 6.65
C ALA A 168 -12.99 -2.39 8.17
N LEU A 169 -13.79 -1.48 8.74
CA LEU A 169 -14.04 -1.40 10.18
C LEU A 169 -15.20 -2.31 10.60
N THR A 170 -15.11 -2.88 11.81
CA THR A 170 -16.22 -3.59 12.46
C THR A 170 -16.93 -2.61 13.39
N ALA A 171 -18.19 -2.28 13.11
CA ALA A 171 -18.96 -1.29 13.86
C ALA A 171 -18.22 0.06 14.07
N GLY A 172 -17.49 0.51 13.04
CA GLY A 172 -16.75 1.78 13.06
C GLY A 172 -15.41 1.75 13.81
N GLN A 173 -14.92 0.57 14.20
CA GLN A 173 -13.63 0.40 14.88
C GLN A 173 -12.83 -0.78 14.32
N ILE A 174 -11.52 -0.77 14.62
CA ILE A 174 -10.61 -1.88 14.34
C ILE A 174 -10.13 -2.52 15.66
N SER A 175 -9.87 -3.82 15.61
CA SER A 175 -9.05 -4.56 16.56
C SER A 175 -8.05 -5.41 15.80
N ALA A 176 -6.78 -5.38 16.19
CA ALA A 176 -5.72 -6.15 15.54
C ALA A 176 -4.79 -6.78 16.57
N GLU A 177 -4.40 -8.04 16.34
CA GLU A 177 -3.31 -8.69 17.06
C GLU A 177 -1.99 -8.38 16.36
N VAL A 178 -1.09 -7.68 17.05
CA VAL A 178 0.23 -7.27 16.56
C VAL A 178 1.35 -8.15 17.16
N PRO A 179 2.59 -8.08 16.63
CA PRO A 179 3.70 -8.85 17.18
C PRO A 179 3.97 -8.54 18.66
N ALA A 180 4.38 -9.56 19.42
CA ALA A 180 4.79 -9.38 20.81
C ALA A 180 5.98 -8.41 20.91
N GLY A 181 5.95 -7.49 21.89
CA GLY A 181 6.97 -6.45 22.04
C GLY A 181 6.73 -5.19 21.20
N SER A 182 5.62 -5.13 20.45
CA SER A 182 5.20 -3.87 19.81
C SER A 182 4.90 -2.81 20.87
N VAL A 183 5.21 -1.55 20.57
CA VAL A 183 5.01 -0.41 21.48
C VAL A 183 4.29 0.72 20.76
N LEU A 184 3.26 1.26 21.40
CA LEU A 184 2.52 2.43 20.94
C LEU A 184 2.61 3.52 22.01
N VAL A 185 3.00 4.72 21.60
CA VAL A 185 2.97 5.89 22.50
C VAL A 185 1.52 6.26 22.75
N LYS A 186 1.19 6.66 23.99
CA LYS A 186 -0.18 7.08 24.33
C LYS A 186 -0.62 8.22 23.39
N ASN A 187 -1.75 8.00 22.71
CA ASN A 187 -2.35 8.95 21.79
C ASN A 187 -3.89 8.92 21.96
N PRO A 188 -4.64 9.88 21.38
CA PRO A 188 -6.09 9.99 21.59
C PRO A 188 -6.93 9.01 20.77
N ALA A 189 -6.34 8.23 19.86
CA ALA A 189 -7.08 7.43 18.89
C ALA A 189 -6.91 5.92 19.05
N PHE A 190 -5.77 5.46 19.54
CA PHE A 190 -5.39 4.06 19.56
C PHE A 190 -4.84 3.66 20.93
N ALA A 191 -5.10 2.41 21.31
CA ALA A 191 -4.50 1.80 22.48
C ALA A 191 -3.88 0.45 22.11
N LEU A 192 -2.79 0.11 22.78
CA LEU A 192 -2.15 -1.18 22.68
C LEU A 192 -2.12 -1.81 24.08
N ALA A 193 -2.82 -2.91 24.26
CA ALA A 193 -2.81 -3.70 25.48
C ALA A 193 -2.27 -5.10 25.18
N SER A 194 -1.10 -5.42 25.73
CA SER A 194 -0.33 -6.63 25.39
C SER A 194 -0.02 -6.70 23.89
N ARG A 195 -0.83 -7.44 23.12
CA ARG A 195 -0.69 -7.60 21.66
C ARG A 195 -1.90 -7.09 20.89
N THR A 196 -2.89 -6.52 21.58
CA THR A 196 -4.14 -6.09 20.96
C THR A 196 -4.12 -4.58 20.76
N LEU A 197 -4.04 -4.16 19.49
CA LEU A 197 -4.22 -2.79 19.05
C LEU A 197 -5.72 -2.54 18.83
N THR A 198 -6.27 -1.49 19.43
CA THR A 198 -7.67 -1.10 19.26
C THR A 198 -7.82 0.40 19.03
N GLN A 199 -8.91 0.77 18.34
CA GLN A 199 -9.34 2.17 18.24
C GLN A 199 -10.09 2.57 19.51
N LEU A 200 -9.69 3.67 20.15
CA LEU A 200 -10.25 4.14 21.43
C LEU A 200 -11.62 4.82 21.28
N ARG A 201 -11.99 5.23 20.07
CA ARG A 201 -13.25 5.91 19.76
C ARG A 201 -13.71 5.59 18.36
N VAL A 202 -14.97 5.82 18.05
CA VAL A 202 -15.44 5.90 16.65
C VAL A 202 -15.09 7.29 16.11
N PHE A 203 -14.48 7.35 14.94
CA PHE A 203 -14.21 8.59 14.23
C PHE A 203 -15.49 9.13 13.58
N ARG A 204 -15.66 10.47 13.53
CA ARG A 204 -16.92 11.09 13.10
C ARG A 204 -17.14 11.06 11.58
N ASP A 205 -16.10 11.34 10.81
CA ASP A 205 -16.16 11.44 9.35
C ASP A 205 -14.77 11.20 8.72
N GLU A 206 -14.68 11.33 7.40
CA GLU A 206 -13.45 11.09 6.62
C GLU A 206 -12.30 12.05 6.95
N LYS A 207 -12.60 13.22 7.55
CA LYS A 207 -11.62 14.25 7.96
C LYS A 207 -11.21 14.11 9.42
N ASP A 208 -12.03 13.45 10.23
CA ASP A 208 -11.70 13.07 11.61
C ASP A 208 -10.86 11.78 11.61
N GLY A 209 -9.56 11.91 11.31
CA GLY A 209 -8.62 10.79 11.33
C GLY A 209 -7.48 10.98 12.34
N HIS A 210 -6.70 9.92 12.55
CA HIS A 210 -5.48 9.97 13.36
C HIS A 210 -4.38 9.12 12.74
N LEU A 211 -3.17 9.66 12.71
CA LEU A 211 -1.94 8.99 12.30
C LEU A 211 -1.03 8.89 13.51
N ASP A 212 -0.46 7.71 13.75
CA ASP A 212 0.62 7.53 14.72
C ASP A 212 1.61 6.44 14.26
N THR A 213 2.69 6.26 15.00
CA THR A 213 3.74 5.27 14.73
C THR A 213 3.62 4.09 15.68
N LEU A 214 3.49 2.88 15.12
CA LEU A 214 3.60 1.63 15.86
C LEU A 214 5.05 1.17 15.82
N ARG A 215 5.72 1.18 16.97
CA ARG A 215 7.08 0.60 17.06
C ARG A 215 6.98 -0.91 17.08
N LEU A 216 7.54 -1.55 16.06
CA LEU A 216 7.62 -3.00 15.95
C LEU A 216 8.91 -3.52 16.59
N PRO A 217 8.95 -4.79 17.01
CA PRO A 217 10.21 -5.45 17.34
C PRO A 217 11.15 -5.47 16.13
N ALA A 218 12.45 -5.31 16.38
CA ALA A 218 13.45 -5.26 15.33
C ALA A 218 13.62 -6.61 14.61
N ASP A 219 14.14 -6.55 13.39
CA ASP A 219 14.68 -7.69 12.61
C ASP A 219 13.70 -8.83 12.32
N GLN A 220 12.39 -8.59 12.42
CA GLN A 220 11.36 -9.58 12.10
C GLN A 220 10.32 -9.02 11.12
N PRO A 221 9.80 -9.86 10.20
CA PRO A 221 8.67 -9.47 9.39
C PRO A 221 7.42 -9.14 10.22
N LEU A 222 6.60 -8.24 9.69
CA LEU A 222 5.30 -7.93 10.28
C LEU A 222 4.36 -9.11 10.03
N VAL A 223 3.66 -9.54 11.09
CA VAL A 223 2.53 -10.46 11.03
C VAL A 223 1.45 -9.90 11.95
N VAL A 224 0.27 -9.63 11.38
CA VAL A 224 -0.85 -9.00 12.09
C VAL A 224 -2.13 -9.72 11.72
N ARG A 225 -3.00 -9.96 12.70
CA ARG A 225 -4.37 -10.43 12.46
C ARG A 225 -5.36 -9.31 12.75
N LEU A 226 -6.11 -8.89 11.75
CA LEU A 226 -7.15 -7.86 11.88
C LEU A 226 -8.53 -8.51 11.99
N ASN A 227 -9.40 -7.93 12.81
CA ASN A 227 -10.83 -8.25 12.74
C ASN A 227 -11.43 -7.71 11.42
N HIS A 228 -12.58 -8.26 11.02
CA HIS A 228 -13.24 -7.84 9.80
C HIS A 228 -14.77 -7.96 9.95
N PRO A 229 -15.57 -7.00 9.41
CA PRO A 229 -17.02 -7.00 9.59
C PRO A 229 -17.74 -8.18 8.95
N LYS A 230 -17.11 -8.87 7.99
CA LYS A 230 -17.74 -9.95 7.21
C LYS A 230 -16.96 -11.27 7.19
N LEU A 231 -15.75 -11.29 7.75
CA LEU A 231 -14.85 -12.45 7.70
C LEU A 231 -14.39 -12.80 9.11
N SER A 232 -13.90 -14.01 9.33
CA SER A 232 -13.27 -14.41 10.60
C SER A 232 -12.02 -13.60 10.95
N GLY A 233 -11.45 -12.87 9.99
CA GLY A 233 -10.34 -11.94 10.13
C GLY A 233 -9.57 -11.78 8.82
N ILE A 234 -8.53 -10.96 8.81
CA ILE A 234 -7.54 -10.87 7.75
C ILE A 234 -6.15 -10.99 8.38
N ASP A 235 -5.35 -11.95 7.93
CA ASP A 235 -3.94 -12.01 8.33
C ASP A 235 -3.10 -11.24 7.30
N PHE A 236 -2.35 -10.25 7.77
CA PHE A 236 -1.49 -9.38 6.97
C PHE A 236 -0.03 -9.63 7.34
N ARG A 237 0.81 -9.93 6.34
CA ARG A 237 2.23 -10.23 6.54
C ARG A 237 3.16 -9.56 5.54
N THR A 238 4.40 -9.31 5.95
CA THR A 238 5.49 -8.88 5.08
C THR A 238 6.54 -9.99 4.91
N SER A 239 7.38 -9.91 3.88
CA SER A 239 8.59 -10.75 3.73
C SER A 239 9.87 -10.08 4.27
N PHE A 240 9.75 -8.88 4.84
CA PHE A 240 10.84 -8.02 5.26
C PHE A 240 10.54 -7.44 6.64
N ALA A 241 11.59 -7.14 7.41
CA ALA A 241 11.47 -6.38 8.65
C ALA A 241 11.19 -4.91 8.33
N PRO A 242 10.06 -4.32 8.78
CA PRO A 242 9.77 -2.93 8.47
C PRO A 242 10.76 -1.98 9.15
N SER A 243 11.23 -0.97 8.41
CA SER A 243 12.06 0.11 8.95
C SER A 243 11.27 1.09 9.81
N GLU A 244 9.97 1.19 9.53
CA GLU A 244 8.98 1.96 10.27
C GLU A 244 7.61 1.29 10.07
N CYS A 245 6.67 1.49 11.00
CA CYS A 245 5.29 1.10 10.80
C CYS A 245 4.35 2.19 11.28
N LEU A 246 3.54 2.73 10.36
CA LEU A 246 2.52 3.72 10.71
C LEU A 246 1.17 3.03 10.91
N ILE A 247 0.35 3.62 11.76
CA ILE A 247 -1.06 3.29 11.84
C ILE A 247 -1.87 4.55 11.57
N TRP A 248 -2.90 4.41 10.74
CA TRP A 248 -3.79 5.50 10.40
C TRP A 248 -5.23 5.01 10.34
N GLY A 249 -6.19 5.85 10.69
CA GLY A 249 -7.60 5.54 10.49
C GLY A 249 -8.47 6.77 10.50
N ASN A 250 -9.67 6.62 9.94
CA ASN A 250 -10.77 7.58 10.01
C ASN A 250 -12.10 6.82 10.19
N SER A 251 -13.25 7.45 9.96
CA SER A 251 -14.57 6.80 10.15
C SER A 251 -14.82 5.60 9.23
N ASN A 252 -14.03 5.44 8.17
CA ASN A 252 -14.33 4.52 7.07
C ASN A 252 -13.33 3.37 6.98
N THR A 253 -12.09 3.58 7.43
CA THR A 253 -11.03 2.59 7.25
C THR A 253 -9.92 2.70 8.29
N PHE A 254 -9.14 1.63 8.41
CA PHE A 254 -7.90 1.57 9.15
C PHE A 254 -6.76 1.06 8.24
N SER A 255 -5.57 1.59 8.47
CA SER A 255 -4.33 1.27 7.76
C SER A 255 -3.23 0.97 8.78
N ILE A 256 -2.48 -0.10 8.51
CA ILE A 256 -1.21 -0.41 9.16
C ILE A 256 -0.15 -0.56 8.07
N GLU A 257 0.86 0.29 8.11
CA GLU A 257 1.69 0.65 6.96
C GLU A 257 3.14 0.28 7.23
N PRO A 258 3.58 -0.93 6.87
CA PRO A 258 4.99 -1.30 7.00
C PRO A 258 5.82 -0.61 5.92
N TYR A 259 6.79 0.19 6.33
CA TYR A 259 7.77 0.82 5.46
C TYR A 259 8.97 -0.10 5.25
N HIS A 260 9.48 -0.13 4.02
CA HIS A 260 10.72 -0.80 3.65
C HIS A 260 11.67 0.24 3.03
N ALA A 261 12.68 0.64 3.79
CA ALA A 261 13.71 1.57 3.33
C ALA A 261 15.06 0.88 3.15
N PHE A 262 15.74 1.15 2.03
CA PHE A 262 17.07 0.62 1.72
C PHE A 262 17.76 1.46 0.63
N GLU A 263 19.08 1.32 0.51
CA GLU A 263 19.86 1.88 -0.59
C GLU A 263 19.96 0.86 -1.73
N LEU A 264 19.66 1.25 -2.98
CA LEU A 264 19.76 0.36 -4.13
C LEU A 264 20.95 0.73 -5.02
N GLY A 265 22.04 -0.03 -4.90
CA GLY A 265 23.27 0.18 -5.68
C GLY A 265 23.13 -0.11 -7.19
N PRO A 266 24.06 0.38 -8.04
CA PRO A 266 24.05 0.13 -9.48
C PRO A 266 24.03 -1.37 -9.82
N GLY A 267 23.15 -1.79 -10.74
CA GLY A 267 22.99 -3.19 -11.13
C GLY A 267 22.32 -4.10 -10.08
N ALA A 268 22.10 -3.60 -8.85
CA ALA A 268 21.46 -4.37 -7.79
C ALA A 268 19.96 -4.52 -8.05
N ALA A 269 19.41 -5.63 -7.57
CA ALA A 269 17.98 -5.87 -7.53
C ALA A 269 17.54 -6.22 -6.11
N ARG A 270 16.37 -5.73 -5.71
CA ARG A 270 15.73 -6.06 -4.45
C ARG A 270 14.29 -6.48 -4.69
N GLU A 271 13.86 -7.49 -3.96
CA GLU A 271 12.52 -8.06 -4.03
C GLU A 271 11.96 -8.22 -2.62
N TRP A 272 10.67 -7.93 -2.48
CA TRP A 272 9.93 -8.07 -1.23
C TRP A 272 8.45 -8.31 -1.54
N SER A 273 7.69 -8.80 -0.56
CA SER A 273 6.26 -9.07 -0.73
C SER A 273 5.45 -8.71 0.51
N VAL A 274 4.16 -8.48 0.27
CA VAL A 274 3.10 -8.44 1.27
C VAL A 274 2.01 -9.44 0.94
N GLY A 275 1.49 -10.12 1.95
CA GLY A 275 0.44 -11.13 1.83
C GLY A 275 -0.78 -10.78 2.67
N TYR A 276 -1.95 -11.06 2.13
CA TYR A 276 -3.25 -10.88 2.78
C TYR A 276 -4.02 -12.19 2.71
N ASP A 277 -4.17 -12.87 3.84
CA ASP A 277 -5.01 -14.07 3.95
C ASP A 277 -6.40 -13.65 4.43
N PHE A 278 -7.38 -13.69 3.52
CA PHE A 278 -8.76 -13.36 3.85
C PHE A 278 -9.43 -14.55 4.53
N GLY A 279 -9.82 -14.39 5.79
CA GLY A 279 -10.54 -15.41 6.55
C GLY A 279 -11.85 -15.85 5.88
N VAL A 280 -12.44 -16.94 6.36
CA VAL A 280 -13.73 -17.42 5.83
C VAL A 280 -14.86 -16.42 6.14
N PRO A 281 -15.91 -16.34 5.30
CA PRO A 281 -17.10 -15.54 5.59
C PRO A 281 -17.71 -15.89 6.95
N LEU A 282 -18.18 -14.87 7.67
CA LEU A 282 -19.02 -15.05 8.86
C LEU A 282 -20.38 -15.61 8.43
N THR A 283 -20.94 -16.49 9.26
CA THR A 283 -22.27 -17.09 9.08
C THR A 283 -23.38 -16.12 9.40
#